data_AF-A0A353U2B9-F1
#
_entry.id   AF-A0A353U2B9-F1
#
_cell.length_a   1.000
_cell.length_b   1.000
_cell.length_c   1.000
_cell.angle_alpha   90.00
_cell.angle_beta   90.00
_cell.angle_gamma   90.00
#
_symmetry.space_group_name_H-M   'P 1'
#
loop_
_entity.id
_entity.type
_entity.pdbx_description
1 polymer ?
#
loop_
_entity_poly.entity_id
_entity_poly.type
_entity_poly.pdbx_seq_one_letter_code
_entity_poly.pdbx_strand_id
1 'polypeptide(L)'
;SPNTNKPLHLGHIRNNLLGYSLSRIASVTGNKVVKTNIVNDRGIHICKSMLAWQKWGQGVTPASSGEKGDHLVGRFYVMFDKHYKAELAALEGKGLSKEEAEKQSLLMAEAREMLLKWEAGDKEVVDLWRTMNQWV
;
A
#
# COMPACT_ATOMS: atom_id res chain seq x y z
N SER A 1 2.65 -10.26 9.02
CA SER A 1 2.00 -8.94 8.91
C SER A 1 2.49 -8.16 7.70
N PRO A 2 2.10 -8.56 6.47
CA PRO A 2 2.38 -7.79 5.27
C PRO A 2 1.38 -6.62 5.12
N ASN A 3 1.77 -5.61 4.34
CA ASN A 3 0.81 -4.66 3.78
C ASN A 3 0.18 -5.28 2.53
N THR A 4 -1.09 -4.98 2.25
CA THR A 4 -1.80 -5.53 1.09
C THR A 4 -1.42 -4.89 -0.25
N ASN A 5 -0.50 -3.92 -0.26
CA ASN A 5 -0.14 -3.17 -1.46
C ASN A 5 1.03 -3.76 -2.28
N LYS A 6 1.52 -4.95 -1.94
CA LYS A 6 2.65 -5.59 -2.65
C LYS A 6 2.68 -7.11 -2.52
N PRO A 7 3.22 -7.84 -3.51
CA PRO A 7 3.38 -9.28 -3.44
C PRO A 7 4.42 -9.70 -2.38
N LEU A 8 4.27 -10.93 -1.88
CA LEU A 8 5.22 -11.53 -0.94
C LEU A 8 6.52 -11.95 -1.64
N HIS A 9 7.64 -11.33 -1.26
CA HIS A 9 9.00 -11.74 -1.65
C HIS A 9 9.74 -12.56 -0.56
N LEU A 10 10.95 -13.07 -0.88
CA LEU A 10 11.80 -13.90 -0.02
C LEU A 10 12.05 -13.30 1.38
N GLY A 11 12.24 -11.99 1.47
CA GLY A 11 12.32 -11.29 2.76
C GLY A 11 11.14 -11.53 3.72
N HIS A 12 9.92 -11.78 3.22
CA HIS A 12 8.77 -12.14 4.06
C HIS A 12 8.83 -13.58 4.56
N ILE A 13 9.41 -14.51 3.79
CA ILE A 13 9.59 -15.91 4.21
C ILE A 13 10.43 -15.96 5.49
N ARG A 14 11.48 -15.14 5.58
CA ARG A 14 12.29 -15.02 6.81
C ARG A 14 11.42 -14.75 8.04
N ASN A 15 10.54 -13.75 7.97
CA ASN A 15 9.67 -13.38 9.09
C ASN A 15 8.69 -14.52 9.44
N ASN A 16 8.06 -15.12 8.42
CA ASN A 16 7.12 -16.22 8.61
C ASN A 16 7.79 -17.43 9.27
N LEU A 17 8.99 -17.82 8.82
CA LEU A 17 9.72 -18.95 9.37
C LEU A 17 10.19 -18.69 10.80
N LEU A 18 10.69 -17.48 11.09
CA LEU A 18 11.09 -17.11 12.46
C LEU A 18 9.90 -17.15 13.42
N GLY A 19 8.78 -16.52 13.05
CA GLY A 19 7.56 -16.55 13.87
C GLY A 19 7.02 -17.96 14.06
N TYR A 20 7.07 -18.79 13.01
CA TYR A 20 6.66 -20.19 13.09
C TYR A 20 7.54 -21.00 14.06
N SER A 21 8.87 -20.89 13.94
CA SER A 21 9.81 -21.58 14.83
C SER A 21 9.62 -21.18 16.30
N LEU A 22 9.49 -19.87 16.58
CA LEU A 22 9.21 -19.39 17.94
C LEU A 22 7.88 -19.90 18.48
N SER A 23 6.84 -19.94 17.64
CA SER A 23 5.52 -20.46 18.04
C SER A 23 5.58 -21.93 18.44
N ARG A 24 6.39 -22.72 17.73
CA ARG A 24 6.59 -24.16 18.01
C ARG A 24 7.34 -24.34 19.33
N ILE A 25 8.44 -23.63 19.52
CA ILE A 25 9.25 -23.69 20.75
C ILE A 25 8.40 -23.30 21.97
N ALA A 26 7.67 -22.18 21.89
CA ALA A 26 6.82 -21.73 23.00
C ALA A 26 5.69 -22.73 23.32
N SER A 27 5.14 -23.41 22.29
CA SER A 27 4.08 -24.39 22.48
C SER A 27 4.59 -25.64 23.22
N VAL A 28 5.80 -26.13 22.91
CA VAL A 28 6.34 -27.32 23.58
C VAL A 28 6.78 -27.07 25.03
N THR A 29 7.03 -25.81 25.40
CA THR A 29 7.35 -25.42 26.78
C THR A 29 6.12 -25.21 27.67
N GLY A 30 4.92 -25.58 27.19
CA GLY A 30 3.67 -25.52 27.95
C GLY A 30 2.91 -24.20 27.83
N ASN A 31 3.34 -23.26 26.99
CA ASN A 31 2.62 -22.01 26.79
C ASN A 31 1.44 -22.19 25.84
N LYS A 32 0.34 -21.49 26.12
CA LYS A 32 -0.75 -21.29 25.16
C LYS A 32 -0.31 -20.29 24.10
N VAL A 33 -0.08 -20.76 22.87
CA VAL A 33 0.36 -19.91 21.76
C VAL A 33 -0.80 -19.60 20.81
N VAL A 34 -1.03 -18.31 20.57
CA VAL A 34 -1.95 -17.82 19.54
C VAL A 34 -1.13 -17.21 18.41
N LYS A 35 -1.17 -17.83 17.24
CA LYS A 35 -0.54 -17.30 16.03
C LYS A 35 -1.49 -16.30 15.38
N THR A 36 -1.03 -15.06 15.19
CA THR A 36 -1.79 -14.02 14.51
C THR A 36 -1.06 -13.54 13.26
N ASN A 37 -1.82 -13.18 12.23
CA ASN A 37 -1.32 -12.43 11.09
C ASN A 37 -2.10 -11.12 11.02
N ILE A 38 -1.43 -10.02 11.37
CA ILE A 38 -2.03 -8.68 11.30
C ILE A 38 -1.82 -8.20 9.87
N VAL A 39 -2.86 -8.31 9.04
CA VAL A 39 -2.86 -7.75 7.70
C VAL A 39 -3.04 -6.25 7.83
N ASN A 40 -2.09 -5.49 7.29
CA ASN A 40 -2.21 -4.04 7.26
C ASN A 40 -2.79 -3.62 5.91
N ASP A 41 -4.12 -3.60 5.87
CA ASP A 41 -4.93 -3.20 4.74
C ASP A 41 -5.36 -1.73 4.82
N ARG A 42 -4.73 -0.92 5.67
CA ARG A 42 -4.99 0.51 5.79
C ARG A 42 -3.72 1.36 5.78
N GLY A 43 -3.90 2.64 5.50
CA GLY A 43 -2.86 3.66 5.59
C GLY A 43 -2.33 4.16 4.25
N ILE A 44 -1.36 5.08 4.34
CA ILE A 44 -0.97 5.93 3.22
C ILE A 44 -0.47 5.16 1.98
N HIS A 45 0.17 4.00 2.15
CA HIS A 45 0.65 3.21 1.01
C HIS A 45 -0.48 2.65 0.15
N ILE A 46 -1.64 2.38 0.75
CA ILE A 46 -2.82 1.90 0.04
C ILE A 46 -3.51 3.07 -0.64
N CYS A 47 -3.62 4.22 0.04
CA CYS A 47 -4.11 5.47 -0.57
C CYS A 47 -3.29 5.88 -1.80
N LYS A 48 -1.96 5.72 -1.78
CA LYS A 48 -1.10 5.96 -2.97
C LYS A 48 -1.50 5.07 -4.15
N SER A 49 -1.80 3.80 -3.90
CA SER A 49 -2.20 2.85 -4.93
C SER A 49 -3.61 3.15 -5.45
N MET A 50 -4.55 3.47 -4.55
CA MET A 50 -5.91 3.90 -4.90
C MET A 50 -5.93 5.17 -5.73
N LEU A 51 -5.18 6.19 -5.33
CA LEU A 51 -5.08 7.46 -6.04
C LEU A 51 -4.46 7.27 -7.43
N ALA A 52 -3.42 6.44 -7.55
CA ALA A 52 -2.84 6.10 -8.84
C ALA A 52 -3.83 5.36 -9.76
N TRP A 53 -4.63 4.44 -9.22
CA TRP A 53 -5.68 3.77 -9.97
C TRP A 53 -6.77 4.76 -10.44
N GLN A 54 -7.20 5.69 -9.59
CA GLN A 54 -8.18 6.71 -9.98
C GLN A 54 -7.65 7.65 -11.08
N LYS A 55 -6.38 8.08 -10.99
CA LYS A 55 -5.80 9.03 -11.96
C LYS A 55 -5.38 8.38 -13.28
N TRP A 56 -4.81 7.16 -13.22
CA TRP A 56 -4.12 6.55 -14.35
C TRP A 56 -4.54 5.11 -14.64
N GLY A 57 -5.41 4.52 -13.81
CA GLY A 57 -5.86 3.14 -13.97
C GLY A 57 -6.94 2.95 -15.03
N GLN A 58 -7.65 4.01 -15.45
CA GLN A 58 -8.68 3.95 -16.50
C GLN A 58 -9.72 2.84 -16.27
N GLY A 59 -10.04 2.54 -15.00
CA GLY A 59 -11.00 1.49 -14.64
C GLY A 59 -10.51 0.05 -14.81
N VAL A 60 -9.21 -0.16 -15.07
CA VAL A 60 -8.66 -1.52 -15.24
C VAL A 60 -8.83 -2.35 -13.98
N THR A 61 -9.23 -3.61 -14.16
CA THR A 61 -9.39 -4.61 -13.10
C THR A 61 -8.48 -5.81 -13.37
N PRO A 62 -8.23 -6.68 -12.38
CA PRO A 62 -7.49 -7.93 -12.61
C PRO A 62 -8.11 -8.78 -13.73
N ALA A 63 -9.45 -8.79 -13.83
CA ALA A 63 -10.17 -9.52 -14.87
C ALA A 63 -9.92 -8.94 -16.28
N SER A 64 -9.88 -7.61 -16.41
CA SER A 64 -9.66 -6.97 -17.72
C SER A 64 -8.19 -6.96 -18.16
N SER A 65 -7.23 -6.93 -17.22
CA SER A 65 -5.80 -6.95 -17.55
C SER A 65 -5.20 -8.35 -17.65
N GLY A 66 -5.83 -9.35 -17.04
CA GLY A 66 -5.26 -10.68 -16.87
C GLY A 66 -4.12 -10.75 -15.85
N GLU A 67 -3.82 -9.64 -15.16
CA GLU A 67 -2.80 -9.59 -14.11
C GLU A 67 -3.37 -10.10 -12.78
N LYS A 68 -2.53 -10.78 -11.99
CA LYS A 68 -2.88 -11.13 -10.61
C LYS A 68 -3.12 -9.84 -9.82
N GLY A 69 -4.15 -9.80 -8.98
CA GLY A 69 -4.59 -8.56 -8.36
C GLY A 69 -3.57 -7.88 -7.45
N ASP A 70 -2.76 -8.65 -6.71
CA ASP A 70 -1.64 -8.12 -5.92
C ASP A 70 -0.53 -7.50 -6.78
N HIS A 71 -0.29 -8.03 -7.98
CA HIS A 71 0.63 -7.44 -8.95
C HIS A 71 0.04 -6.17 -9.54
N LEU A 72 -1.27 -6.15 -9.85
CA LEU A 72 -1.96 -4.98 -10.37
C LEU A 72 -1.92 -3.83 -9.36
N VAL A 73 -2.28 -4.08 -8.09
CA VAL A 73 -2.20 -3.08 -7.01
C VAL A 73 -0.75 -2.62 -6.81
N GLY A 74 0.21 -3.55 -6.80
CA GLY A 74 1.63 -3.23 -6.72
C GLY A 74 2.13 -2.34 -7.86
N ARG A 75 1.62 -2.55 -9.08
CA ARG A 75 1.93 -1.69 -10.25
C ARG A 75 1.48 -0.26 -10.04
N PHE A 76 0.30 -0.05 -9.48
CA PHE A 76 -0.20 1.30 -9.16
C PHE A 76 0.61 1.98 -8.06
N TYR A 77 1.08 1.22 -7.07
CA TYR A 77 2.02 1.75 -6.07
C TYR A 77 3.32 2.27 -6.72
N VAL A 78 3.91 1.50 -7.65
CA VAL A 78 5.11 1.91 -8.39
C VAL A 78 4.82 3.11 -9.31
N MET A 79 3.65 3.11 -9.96
CA MET A 79 3.21 4.21 -10.82
C MET A 79 3.07 5.52 -10.03
N PHE A 80 2.48 5.47 -8.82
CA PHE A 80 2.43 6.62 -7.92
C PHE A 80 3.85 7.15 -7.63
N ASP A 81 4.78 6.28 -7.24
CA ASP A 81 6.14 6.68 -6.90
C ASP A 81 6.88 7.32 -8.09
N LYS A 82 6.65 6.83 -9.31
CA LYS A 82 7.20 7.42 -10.54
C LYS A 82 6.68 8.84 -10.77
N HIS A 83 5.37 9.05 -10.67
CA HIS A 83 4.77 10.38 -10.84
C HIS A 83 5.16 11.33 -9.70
N TYR A 84 5.22 10.83 -8.48
CA TYR A 84 5.66 11.59 -7.31
C TYR A 84 7.11 12.06 -7.46
N LYS A 85 8.03 11.18 -7.87
CA LYS A 85 9.43 11.57 -8.14
C LYS A 85 9.56 12.60 -9.27
N ALA A 86 8.75 12.49 -10.32
CA ALA A 86 8.74 13.47 -11.39
C ALA A 86 8.23 14.84 -10.92
N GLU A 87 7.21 14.87 -10.07
CA GLU A 87 6.72 16.10 -9.44
C GLU A 87 7.79 16.73 -8.55
N LEU A 88 8.45 15.94 -7.69
CA LEU A 88 9.53 16.43 -6.83
C LEU A 88 10.70 17.00 -7.66
N ALA A 89 11.13 16.30 -8.71
CA ALA A 89 12.20 16.79 -9.58
C ALA A 89 11.83 18.12 -10.27
N ALA A 90 10.56 18.30 -10.66
CA ALA A 90 10.07 19.55 -11.22
C ALA A 90 10.03 20.70 -10.19
N LEU A 91 9.75 20.39 -8.93
CA LEU A 91 9.77 21.37 -7.83
C LEU A 91 11.22 21.74 -7.45
N GLU A 92 12.10 20.75 -7.33
CA GLU A 92 13.53 20.96 -7.10
C GLU A 92 14.17 21.80 -8.23
N GLY A 93 13.75 21.57 -9.48
CA GLY A 93 14.16 22.38 -10.64
C GLY A 93 13.73 23.86 -10.58
N LYS A 94 12.74 24.20 -9.72
CA LYS A 94 12.33 25.59 -9.43
C LYS A 94 13.13 26.21 -8.28
N GLY A 95 14.15 25.51 -7.77
CA GLY A 95 15.03 25.98 -6.70
C GLY A 95 14.55 25.62 -5.29
N LEU A 96 13.51 24.79 -5.15
CA LEU A 96 13.07 24.28 -3.86
C LEU A 96 14.05 23.22 -3.33
N SER A 97 14.28 23.22 -2.02
CA SER A 97 14.93 22.08 -1.38
C SER A 97 14.04 20.83 -1.47
N LYS A 98 14.65 19.65 -1.32
CA LYS A 98 13.92 18.39 -1.30
C LYS A 98 12.80 18.39 -0.24
N GLU A 99 13.05 18.91 0.95
CA GLU A 99 12.05 18.95 2.01
C GLU A 99 10.87 19.87 1.66
N GLU A 100 11.14 21.02 1.04
CA GLU A 100 10.09 21.93 0.59
C GLU A 100 9.30 21.34 -0.59
N ALA A 101 9.97 20.65 -1.52
CA ALA A 101 9.32 19.93 -2.60
C ALA A 101 8.38 18.83 -2.08
N GLU A 102 8.80 18.06 -1.07
CA GLU A 102 7.96 17.05 -0.42
C GLU A 102 6.76 17.66 0.30
N LYS A 103 6.91 18.85 0.90
CA LYS A 103 5.80 19.58 1.55
C LYS A 103 4.83 20.18 0.53
N GLN A 104 5.31 20.59 -0.63
CA GLN A 104 4.51 21.21 -1.70
C GLN A 104 3.96 20.23 -2.74
N SER A 105 4.30 18.94 -2.64
CA SER A 105 3.76 17.90 -3.53
C SER A 105 2.23 17.83 -3.44
N LEU A 106 1.57 18.04 -4.58
CA LEU A 106 0.13 17.91 -4.72
C LEU A 106 -0.28 16.44 -4.61
N LEU A 107 0.47 15.53 -5.25
CA LEU A 107 0.17 14.09 -5.21
C LEU A 107 0.20 13.55 -3.77
N MET A 108 1.15 13.99 -2.96
CA MET A 108 1.25 13.57 -1.56
C MET A 108 0.16 14.23 -0.70
N ALA A 109 -0.23 15.47 -1.00
CA ALA A 109 -1.36 16.13 -0.35
C ALA A 109 -2.69 15.40 -0.63
N GLU A 110 -2.97 15.07 -1.89
CA GLU A 110 -4.15 14.29 -2.30
C GLU A 110 -4.18 12.90 -1.66
N ALA A 111 -3.03 12.22 -1.57
CA ALA A 111 -2.95 10.91 -0.91
C ALA A 111 -3.22 11.01 0.61
N ARG A 112 -2.78 12.09 1.27
CA ARG A 112 -3.08 12.36 2.69
C ARG A 112 -4.55 12.71 2.88
N GLU A 113 -5.13 13.51 2.00
CA GLU A 113 -6.56 13.83 2.03
C GLU A 113 -7.42 12.57 1.86
N MET A 114 -7.06 11.69 0.92
CA MET A 114 -7.72 10.40 0.75
C MET A 114 -7.63 9.54 2.01
N LEU A 115 -6.49 9.55 2.71
CA LEU A 115 -6.35 8.84 3.99
C LEU A 115 -7.30 9.40 5.04
N LEU A 116 -7.38 10.72 5.20
CA LEU A 116 -8.30 11.36 6.14
C LEU A 116 -9.77 11.05 5.81
N LYS A 117 -10.14 11.06 4.52
CA LYS A 117 -11.48 10.64 4.06
C LYS A 117 -11.78 9.19 4.38
N TRP A 118 -10.80 8.30 4.17
CA TRP A 118 -10.93 6.88 4.54
C TRP A 118 -11.14 6.72 6.06
N GLU A 119 -10.37 7.43 6.89
CA GLU A 119 -10.49 7.42 8.35
C GLU A 119 -11.83 8.00 8.84
N ALA A 120 -12.37 8.99 8.13
CA ALA A 120 -13.69 9.55 8.39
C ALA A 120 -14.86 8.65 7.89
N GLY A 121 -14.57 7.55 7.21
CA GLY A 121 -15.57 6.64 6.68
C GLY A 121 -16.29 7.17 5.43
N ASP A 122 -15.65 8.03 4.65
CA ASP A 122 -16.18 8.53 3.39
C ASP A 122 -16.58 7.37 2.46
N LYS A 123 -17.83 7.37 2.00
CA LYS A 123 -18.43 6.24 1.29
C LYS A 123 -17.67 5.90 0.01
N GLU A 124 -17.28 6.90 -0.78
CA GLU A 124 -16.63 6.67 -2.07
C GLU A 124 -15.22 6.10 -1.87
N VAL A 125 -14.46 6.67 -0.93
CA VAL A 125 -13.11 6.22 -0.63
C VAL A 125 -13.11 4.82 -0.01
N VAL A 126 -14.06 4.53 0.89
CA VAL A 126 -14.19 3.19 1.50
C VAL A 126 -14.64 2.15 0.48
N ASP A 127 -15.57 2.48 -0.43
CA ASP A 127 -16.02 1.54 -1.46
C ASP A 127 -14.91 1.24 -2.50
N LEU A 128 -14.10 2.25 -2.86
CA LEU A 128 -12.89 2.05 -3.66
C LEU A 128 -11.89 1.14 -2.92
N TRP A 129 -11.63 1.44 -1.64
CA TRP A 129 -10.74 0.63 -0.81
C TRP A 129 -11.21 -0.82 -0.76
N ARG A 130 -12.50 -1.08 -0.49
CA ARG A 130 -13.09 -2.43 -0.49
C ARG A 130 -12.86 -3.13 -1.82
N THR A 131 -13.12 -2.44 -2.93
CA THR A 131 -12.95 -2.99 -4.27
C THR A 131 -11.51 -3.44 -4.51
N MET A 132 -10.55 -2.55 -4.23
CA MET A 132 -9.14 -2.87 -4.43
C MET A 132 -8.62 -3.92 -3.44
N ASN A 133 -9.15 -3.95 -2.22
CA ASN A 133 -8.75 -4.93 -1.20
C ASN A 133 -9.27 -6.33 -1.50
N GLN A 134 -10.28 -6.49 -2.36
CA GLN A 134 -10.70 -7.82 -2.87
C GLN A 134 -9.74 -8.38 -3.93
N TRP A 135 -8.77 -7.59 -4.42
CA TRP A 135 -7.80 -8.04 -5.42
C TRP A 135 -6.54 -8.66 -4.81
N VAL A 136 -6.33 -8.53 -3.50
CA VAL A 136 -5.06 -8.78 -2.80
C VAL A 136 -5.17 -9.86 -1.73
#